data_AF-A0A3C0C269-F1
#
_entry.id   AF-A0A3C0C269-F1
#
_cell.length_a   1.000
_cell.length_b   1.000
_cell.length_c   1.000
_cell.angle_alpha   90.00
_cell.angle_beta   90.00
_cell.angle_gamma   90.00
#
_symmetry.space_group_name_H-M   'P 1'
#
loop_
_entity.id
_entity.type
_entity.pdbx_description
1 polymer ?
#
loop_
_entity_poly.entity_id
_entity_poly.type
_entity_poly.pdbx_seq_one_letter_code
_entity_poly.pdbx_strand_id
1 'polypeptide(L)'
;HATTVPLYFLKKAFGGFIPCRIVRIGLSGMPLEEHYRFGALIKKTAELLGRNICVIASGDLSHVLKREGPYGYRSEGREYDKRIMDVMSRAAFSELFDFNDSFCERAAECGHRSFTIMAGCFDGLSVKAEMLSYEGPFGVGYGICTFIPGEPDQTRKFLLTQEMGSGEKMDKIKKEESPYVRLARETVERYVDEGKRLSVPEYLPEEALTRRAGTFVSLKKFGQLRGCIGTISP
;
A
#
# COMPACT_ATOMS: atom_id res chain seq x y z
N HIS A 1 -2.36 -19.58 -11.55
CA HIS A 1 -0.92 -19.42 -11.84
C HIS A 1 -0.16 -18.90 -10.61
N ALA A 2 -0.54 -17.78 -10.00
CA ALA A 2 0.20 -17.14 -8.90
C ALA A 2 0.51 -18.04 -7.69
N THR A 3 -0.33 -19.02 -7.35
CA THR A 3 0.00 -19.97 -6.26
C THR A 3 0.68 -21.24 -6.79
N THR A 4 0.24 -21.76 -7.93
CA THR A 4 0.67 -23.08 -8.42
C THR A 4 2.08 -23.07 -9.01
N VAL A 5 2.49 -21.98 -9.66
CA VAL A 5 3.82 -21.89 -10.30
C VAL A 5 4.95 -21.87 -9.25
N PRO A 6 4.94 -20.99 -8.23
CA PRO A 6 5.98 -21.03 -7.20
C PRO A 6 6.00 -22.36 -6.44
N LEU A 7 4.83 -22.91 -6.11
CA LEU A 7 4.73 -24.19 -5.41
C LEU A 7 5.24 -25.38 -6.24
N TYR A 8 5.10 -25.34 -7.56
CA TYR A 8 5.68 -26.35 -8.45
C TYR A 8 7.21 -26.38 -8.33
N PHE A 9 7.86 -25.21 -8.39
CA PHE A 9 9.31 -25.12 -8.24
C PHE A 9 9.77 -25.47 -6.83
N LEU A 10 9.02 -25.05 -5.80
CA LEU A 10 9.31 -25.41 -4.41
C LEU A 10 9.25 -26.94 -4.21
N LYS A 11 8.18 -27.58 -4.69
CA LYS A 11 8.02 -29.04 -4.64
C LYS A 11 9.17 -29.75 -5.35
N LYS A 12 9.60 -29.25 -6.52
CA LYS A 12 10.72 -29.80 -7.28
C LYS A 12 12.04 -29.67 -6.51
N ALA A 13 12.30 -28.52 -5.89
CA ALA A 13 13.50 -28.28 -5.10
C ALA A 13 13.61 -29.20 -3.86
N PHE A 14 12.46 -29.62 -3.30
CA PHE A 14 12.37 -30.53 -2.15
C PHE A 14 12.08 -31.98 -2.54
N GLY A 15 12.54 -32.43 -3.72
CA GLY A 15 12.50 -33.86 -4.08
C GLY A 15 11.09 -34.42 -4.31
N GLY A 16 10.11 -33.56 -4.64
CA GLY A 16 8.76 -33.99 -4.99
C GLY A 16 7.71 -33.83 -3.88
N PHE A 17 8.04 -33.19 -2.75
CA PHE A 17 7.06 -32.80 -1.73
C PHE A 17 7.38 -31.41 -1.17
N ILE A 18 6.46 -30.83 -0.40
CA ILE A 18 6.66 -29.52 0.25
C ILE A 18 6.78 -29.78 1.76
N PRO A 19 7.92 -29.47 2.41
CA PRO A 19 8.20 -29.89 3.79
C PRO A 19 7.56 -28.97 4.85
N CYS A 20 6.47 -28.28 4.51
CA CYS A 20 5.81 -27.33 5.40
C CYS A 20 4.30 -27.24 5.14
N ARG A 21 3.57 -26.69 6.11
CA ARG A 21 2.15 -26.37 5.92
C ARG A 21 2.02 -25.09 5.10
N ILE A 22 1.05 -25.07 4.19
CA ILE A 22 0.81 -23.96 3.28
C ILE A 22 -0.39 -23.16 3.78
N VAL A 23 -0.23 -21.84 3.87
CA VAL A 23 -1.34 -20.90 4.07
C VAL A 23 -1.39 -20.00 2.84
N ARG A 24 -2.50 -20.04 2.10
CA ARG A 24 -2.71 -19.17 0.95
C ARG A 24 -3.35 -17.87 1.40
N ILE A 25 -2.73 -16.76 1.04
CA ILE A 25 -3.23 -15.42 1.35
C ILE A 25 -3.68 -14.75 0.05
N GLY A 26 -4.87 -14.15 0.07
CA GLY A 26 -5.40 -13.35 -1.04
C GLY A 26 -5.05 -11.87 -0.90
N LEU A 27 -5.09 -11.15 -2.02
CA LEU A 27 -4.96 -9.69 -2.05
C LEU A 27 -6.34 -9.04 -1.91
N SER A 28 -6.35 -7.76 -1.53
CA SER A 28 -7.58 -6.96 -1.47
C SER A 28 -7.42 -5.66 -2.27
N GLY A 29 -8.53 -4.96 -2.52
CA GLY A 29 -8.51 -3.60 -3.06
C GLY A 29 -8.13 -2.52 -2.02
N MET A 30 -7.59 -2.91 -0.86
CA MET A 30 -7.17 -1.95 0.16
C MET A 30 -5.87 -1.21 -0.23
N PRO A 31 -5.59 -0.06 0.39
CA PRO A 31 -4.34 0.69 0.21
C PRO A 31 -3.09 -0.12 0.57
N LEU A 32 -1.92 0.32 0.08
CA LEU A 32 -0.64 -0.33 0.30
C LEU A 32 -0.26 -0.37 1.78
N GLU A 33 -0.61 0.66 2.53
CA GLU A 33 -0.39 0.76 3.98
C GLU A 33 -1.11 -0.36 4.75
N GLU A 34 -2.32 -0.71 4.34
CA GLU A 34 -3.09 -1.81 4.96
C GLU A 34 -2.49 -3.17 4.60
N HIS A 35 -1.94 -3.32 3.38
CA HIS A 35 -1.22 -4.52 2.97
C HIS A 35 0.09 -4.69 3.75
N TYR A 36 0.85 -3.61 3.96
CA TYR A 36 2.04 -3.63 4.80
C TYR A 36 1.70 -3.95 6.26
N ARG A 37 0.67 -3.31 6.81
CA ARG A 37 0.17 -3.59 8.17
C ARG A 37 -0.22 -5.06 8.32
N PHE A 38 -0.86 -5.63 7.31
CA PHE A 38 -1.20 -7.06 7.30
C PHE A 38 0.05 -7.95 7.34
N GLY A 39 1.11 -7.61 6.60
CA GLY A 39 2.42 -8.24 6.72
C GLY A 39 3.00 -8.22 8.14
N ALA A 40 2.97 -7.05 8.79
CA ALA A 40 3.44 -6.90 10.16
C ALA A 40 2.63 -7.76 11.15
N LEU A 41 1.31 -7.90 10.92
CA LEU A 41 0.46 -8.79 11.69
C LEU A 41 0.76 -10.27 11.44
N ILE A 42 1.13 -10.67 10.22
CA ILE A 42 1.58 -12.04 9.92
C ILE A 42 2.84 -12.36 10.73
N LYS A 43 3.84 -11.46 10.73
CA LYS A 43 5.06 -11.59 11.54
C LYS A 43 4.70 -11.74 13.03
N LYS A 44 3.95 -10.81 13.59
CA LYS A 44 3.54 -10.83 15.00
C LYS A 44 2.79 -12.12 15.36
N THR A 45 1.94 -12.61 14.48
CA THR A 45 1.19 -13.87 14.69
C THR A 45 2.13 -15.07 14.69
N ALA A 46 3.11 -15.12 13.79
CA ALA A 46 4.10 -16.19 13.76
C ALA A 46 4.96 -16.21 15.04
N GLU A 47 5.37 -15.04 15.54
CA GLU A 47 6.11 -14.88 16.80
C GLU A 47 5.29 -15.36 18.00
N LEU A 48 4.03 -14.92 18.12
CA LEU A 48 3.13 -15.33 19.21
C LEU A 48 2.86 -16.84 19.22
N LEU A 49 2.84 -17.47 18.04
CA LEU A 49 2.66 -18.92 17.90
C LEU A 49 3.98 -19.70 17.99
N GLY A 50 5.13 -19.04 18.12
CA GLY A 50 6.45 -19.67 18.10
C GLY A 50 6.74 -20.43 16.80
N ARG A 51 6.32 -19.91 15.64
CA ARG A 51 6.45 -20.59 14.34
C ARG A 51 7.46 -19.89 13.42
N ASN A 52 8.38 -20.68 12.87
CA ASN A 52 9.19 -20.24 11.75
C ASN A 52 8.34 -20.24 10.47
N ILE A 53 8.33 -19.12 9.76
CA ILE A 53 7.58 -18.95 8.51
C ILE A 53 8.52 -18.53 7.38
N CYS A 54 8.18 -18.93 6.16
CA CYS A 54 8.75 -18.41 4.92
C CYS A 54 7.61 -17.81 4.11
N VAL A 55 7.84 -16.63 3.53
CA VAL A 55 6.83 -15.90 2.76
C VAL A 55 7.25 -15.91 1.29
N ILE A 56 6.34 -16.36 0.43
CA ILE A 56 6.50 -16.28 -1.02
C ILE A 56 5.52 -15.22 -1.54
N ALA A 57 6.04 -14.02 -1.83
CA ALA A 57 5.27 -12.98 -2.50
C ALA A 57 5.27 -13.23 -4.00
N SER A 58 4.21 -13.90 -4.49
CA SER A 58 4.07 -14.16 -5.91
C SER A 58 3.27 -13.05 -6.59
N GLY A 59 3.75 -12.63 -7.76
CA GLY A 59 3.07 -11.76 -8.71
C GLY A 59 4.03 -11.39 -9.84
N ASP A 60 3.51 -11.22 -11.04
CA ASP A 60 4.29 -10.71 -12.16
C ASP A 60 4.48 -9.20 -12.01
N LEU A 61 5.50 -8.64 -12.67
CA LEU A 61 5.72 -7.20 -12.73
C LEU A 61 4.81 -6.58 -13.79
N SER A 62 5.29 -5.65 -14.62
CA SER A 62 4.45 -5.04 -15.65
C SER A 62 4.05 -6.03 -16.73
N HIS A 63 2.81 -5.90 -17.22
CA HIS A 63 2.30 -6.69 -18.34
C HIS A 63 2.36 -5.98 -19.71
N VAL A 64 2.91 -4.76 -19.77
CA VAL A 64 2.83 -3.87 -20.95
C VAL A 64 4.19 -3.48 -21.52
N LEU A 65 5.15 -4.42 -21.55
CA LEU A 65 6.54 -4.16 -21.94
C LEU A 65 6.81 -4.14 -23.45
N LYS A 66 5.92 -4.74 -24.27
CA LYS A 66 6.12 -4.93 -25.72
C LYS A 66 4.83 -4.68 -26.49
N ARG A 67 4.91 -4.09 -27.69
CA ARG A 67 3.73 -3.84 -28.55
C ARG A 67 3.04 -5.12 -28.97
N GLU A 68 3.84 -6.15 -29.26
CA GLU A 68 3.38 -7.51 -29.62
C GLU A 68 3.03 -8.37 -28.39
N GLY A 69 3.17 -7.81 -27.18
CA GLY A 69 2.80 -8.49 -25.94
C GLY A 69 1.28 -8.58 -25.77
N PRO A 70 0.79 -9.46 -24.89
CA PRO A 70 -0.63 -9.75 -24.73
C PRO A 70 -1.48 -8.53 -24.31
N TYR A 71 -0.87 -7.51 -23.72
CA TYR A 71 -1.56 -6.31 -23.20
C TYR A 71 -1.10 -5.02 -23.88
N GLY A 72 -0.34 -5.13 -24.97
CA GLY A 72 0.24 -3.98 -25.68
C GLY A 72 1.40 -3.32 -24.94
N TYR A 73 1.78 -2.11 -25.39
CA TYR A 73 2.91 -1.37 -24.84
C TYR A 73 2.47 -0.09 -24.15
N ARG A 74 3.02 0.17 -22.97
CA ARG A 74 2.98 1.48 -22.29
C ARG A 74 4.35 1.78 -21.69
N SER A 75 4.75 3.05 -21.70
CA SER A 75 6.02 3.50 -21.11
C SER A 75 6.14 3.13 -19.64
N GLU A 76 5.03 3.22 -18.91
CA GLU A 76 4.90 2.96 -17.49
C GLU A 76 5.29 1.54 -17.12
N GLY A 77 5.17 0.58 -18.04
CA GLY A 77 5.59 -0.78 -17.76
C GLY A 77 7.08 -0.92 -17.52
N ARG A 78 7.90 -0.31 -18.39
CA ARG A 78 9.36 -0.30 -18.21
C ARG A 78 9.79 0.53 -17.01
N GLU A 79 9.09 1.63 -16.77
CA GLU A 79 9.35 2.50 -15.61
C GLU A 79 9.08 1.74 -14.30
N TYR A 80 7.92 1.08 -14.23
CA TYR A 80 7.52 0.27 -13.08
C TYR A 80 8.54 -0.83 -12.81
N ASP A 81 8.86 -1.66 -13.80
CA ASP A 81 9.79 -2.79 -13.66
C ASP A 81 11.17 -2.34 -13.19
N LYS A 82 11.72 -1.29 -13.80
CA LYS A 82 13.01 -0.74 -13.40
C LYS A 82 12.98 -0.28 -11.94
N ARG A 83 11.94 0.46 -11.56
CA ARG A 83 11.83 1.06 -10.22
C ARG A 83 11.56 0.00 -9.15
N ILE A 84 10.66 -0.94 -9.40
CA ILE A 84 10.35 -2.00 -8.44
C ILE A 84 11.54 -2.94 -8.25
N MET A 85 12.26 -3.31 -9.31
CA MET A 85 13.45 -4.17 -9.17
C MET A 85 14.56 -3.47 -8.38
N ASP A 86 14.77 -2.17 -8.58
CA ASP A 86 15.72 -1.39 -7.79
C ASP A 86 15.32 -1.34 -6.30
N VAL A 87 14.08 -0.97 -6.00
CA VAL A 87 13.53 -0.95 -4.62
C VAL A 87 13.69 -2.31 -3.93
N MET A 88 13.33 -3.38 -4.63
CA MET A 88 13.38 -4.74 -4.11
C MET A 88 14.82 -5.24 -3.95
N SER A 89 15.75 -4.89 -4.86
CA SER A 89 17.16 -5.32 -4.78
C SER A 89 17.90 -4.79 -3.56
N ARG A 90 17.48 -3.63 -3.04
CA ARG A 90 18.09 -2.96 -1.87
C ARG A 90 17.23 -3.06 -0.61
N ALA A 91 16.12 -3.79 -0.65
CA ALA A 91 15.10 -3.83 0.41
C ALA A 91 14.65 -2.44 0.91
N ALA A 92 14.51 -1.48 -0.01
CA ALA A 92 14.09 -0.11 0.26
C ALA A 92 12.56 -0.01 0.41
N PHE A 93 11.97 -0.83 1.29
CA PHE A 93 10.53 -1.09 1.29
C PHE A 93 9.65 0.13 1.61
N SER A 94 10.17 1.18 2.22
CA SER A 94 9.44 2.46 2.34
C SER A 94 9.03 3.04 0.99
N GLU A 95 9.85 2.83 -0.04
CA GLU A 95 9.60 3.36 -1.39
C GLU A 95 8.46 2.62 -2.11
N LEU A 96 7.99 1.47 -1.59
CA LEU A 96 6.80 0.78 -2.14
C LEU A 96 5.54 1.65 -2.03
N PHE A 97 5.44 2.49 -1.00
CA PHE A 97 4.28 3.39 -0.84
C PHE A 97 4.22 4.51 -1.89
N ASP A 98 5.30 4.75 -2.62
CA ASP A 98 5.37 5.80 -3.64
C ASP A 98 4.81 5.36 -5.01
N PHE A 99 4.40 4.09 -5.14
CA PHE A 99 3.77 3.54 -6.33
C PHE A 99 2.25 3.71 -6.21
N ASN A 100 1.77 4.91 -6.53
CA ASN A 100 0.34 5.20 -6.46
C ASN A 100 -0.47 4.24 -7.36
N ASP A 101 -1.73 3.99 -6.99
CA ASP A 101 -2.59 3.03 -7.69
C ASP A 101 -2.70 3.31 -9.19
N SER A 102 -2.78 4.58 -9.59
CA SER A 102 -2.87 4.97 -10.98
C SER A 102 -1.62 4.57 -11.79
N PHE A 103 -0.43 4.64 -11.18
CA PHE A 103 0.82 4.18 -11.79
C PHE A 103 0.85 2.65 -11.93
N CYS A 104 0.50 1.92 -10.87
CA CYS A 104 0.41 0.45 -10.89
C CYS A 104 -0.60 -0.04 -11.94
N GLU A 105 -1.79 0.58 -11.99
CA GLU A 105 -2.82 0.29 -13.00
C GLU A 105 -2.33 0.54 -14.41
N ARG A 106 -1.62 1.66 -14.65
CA ARG A 106 -1.05 1.95 -15.98
C ARG A 106 0.03 0.95 -16.38
N ALA A 107 0.84 0.47 -15.43
CA ALA A 107 1.81 -0.61 -15.64
C ALA A 107 1.18 -2.00 -15.79
N ALA A 108 -0.13 -2.13 -15.53
CA ALA A 108 -0.90 -3.38 -15.58
C ALA A 108 -0.25 -4.51 -14.76
N GLU A 109 0.36 -4.15 -13.64
CA GLU A 109 1.08 -5.06 -12.77
C GLU A 109 0.11 -5.86 -11.87
N CYS A 110 0.55 -7.00 -11.31
CA CYS A 110 -0.28 -7.78 -10.37
C CYS A 110 0.43 -8.19 -9.07
N GLY A 111 1.69 -7.79 -8.87
CA GLY A 111 2.54 -8.21 -7.77
C GLY A 111 2.68 -7.22 -6.61
N HIS A 112 2.45 -5.92 -6.83
CA HIS A 112 2.84 -4.85 -5.90
C HIS A 112 2.29 -5.04 -4.50
N ARG A 113 1.00 -5.36 -4.40
CA ARG A 113 0.32 -5.62 -3.12
C ARG A 113 0.88 -6.85 -2.41
N SER A 114 1.27 -7.89 -3.16
CA SER A 114 1.91 -9.10 -2.62
C SER A 114 3.30 -8.78 -2.05
N PHE A 115 4.08 -7.99 -2.79
CA PHE A 115 5.41 -7.52 -2.36
C PHE A 115 5.32 -6.65 -1.10
N THR A 116 4.30 -5.80 -1.02
CA THR A 116 4.03 -4.93 0.11
C THR A 116 3.66 -5.72 1.38
N ILE A 117 2.84 -6.78 1.26
CA ILE A 117 2.58 -7.69 2.39
C ILE A 117 3.88 -8.32 2.88
N MET A 118 4.70 -8.85 1.97
CA MET A 118 5.97 -9.47 2.34
C MET A 118 6.91 -8.47 3.00
N ALA A 119 7.02 -7.24 2.50
CA ALA A 119 7.80 -6.19 3.14
C ALA A 119 7.37 -5.96 4.60
N GLY A 120 6.06 -5.94 4.86
CA GLY A 120 5.51 -5.83 6.22
C GLY A 120 5.92 -6.99 7.15
N CYS A 121 6.14 -8.18 6.61
CA CYS A 121 6.65 -9.31 7.40
C CYS A 121 8.09 -9.08 7.92
N PHE A 122 8.80 -8.09 7.40
CA PHE A 122 10.13 -7.67 7.85
C PHE A 122 10.10 -6.38 8.71
N ASP A 123 8.92 -5.91 9.12
CA ASP A 123 8.79 -4.65 9.87
C ASP A 123 9.67 -4.64 11.12
N GLY A 124 10.52 -3.60 11.24
CA GLY A 124 11.45 -3.45 12.36
C GLY A 124 12.66 -4.39 12.35
N LEU A 125 13.00 -5.01 11.21
CA LEU A 125 14.18 -5.86 11.04
C LEU A 125 15.03 -5.36 9.88
N SER A 126 16.36 -5.43 10.04
CA SER A 126 17.29 -5.34 8.91
C SER A 126 17.05 -6.51 7.94
N VAL A 127 17.32 -6.28 6.65
CA VAL A 127 17.05 -7.27 5.59
C VAL A 127 18.24 -7.36 4.66
N LYS A 128 18.77 -8.57 4.49
CA LYS A 128 19.70 -8.87 3.40
C LYS A 128 18.88 -9.21 2.15
N ALA A 129 18.95 -8.35 1.15
CA ALA A 129 18.33 -8.57 -0.15
C ALA A 129 19.34 -9.02 -1.19
N GLU A 130 18.88 -9.86 -2.11
CA GLU A 130 19.65 -10.27 -3.29
C GLU A 130 18.70 -10.36 -4.49
N MET A 131 18.99 -9.59 -5.53
CA MET A 131 18.31 -9.73 -6.83
C MET A 131 18.98 -10.87 -7.60
N LEU A 132 18.20 -11.90 -7.94
CA LEU A 132 18.69 -13.07 -8.68
C LEU A 132 18.55 -12.90 -10.19
N SER A 133 17.39 -12.39 -10.65
CA SER A 133 17.13 -12.20 -12.07
C SER A 133 16.02 -11.18 -12.34
N TYR A 134 16.05 -10.64 -13.55
CA TYR A 134 14.95 -9.89 -14.14
C TYR A 134 14.90 -10.17 -15.65
N GLU A 135 13.72 -10.54 -16.16
CA GLU A 135 13.51 -10.86 -17.56
C GLU A 135 12.13 -10.36 -18.03
N GLY A 136 12.03 -9.87 -19.27
CA GLY A 136 10.76 -9.44 -19.89
C GLY A 136 10.48 -10.05 -21.27
N PRO A 137 10.66 -11.37 -21.48
CA PRO A 137 10.71 -11.96 -22.82
C PRO A 137 9.37 -11.91 -23.56
N PHE A 138 8.24 -11.98 -22.85
CA PHE A 138 6.91 -12.14 -23.45
C PHE A 138 6.01 -10.89 -23.34
N GLY A 139 6.59 -9.73 -23.08
CA GLY A 139 5.81 -8.51 -22.81
C GLY A 139 5.34 -8.38 -21.36
N VAL A 140 5.58 -9.41 -20.54
CA VAL A 140 5.38 -9.43 -19.09
C VAL A 140 6.75 -9.47 -18.41
N GLY A 141 6.91 -8.70 -17.34
CA GLY A 141 8.12 -8.64 -16.51
C GLY A 141 8.12 -9.70 -15.42
N TYR A 142 9.25 -10.37 -15.25
CA TYR A 142 9.50 -11.39 -14.24
C TYR A 142 10.76 -11.03 -13.48
N GLY A 143 10.63 -10.85 -12.16
CA GLY A 143 11.75 -10.54 -11.27
C GLY A 143 11.82 -11.51 -10.11
N ILE A 144 13.04 -11.90 -9.72
CA ILE A 144 13.26 -12.77 -8.55
C ILE A 144 14.24 -12.07 -7.60
N CYS A 145 13.80 -11.89 -6.37
CA CYS A 145 14.64 -11.42 -5.26
C CYS A 145 14.50 -12.38 -4.06
N THR A 146 15.56 -12.51 -3.27
CA THR A 146 15.52 -13.17 -1.96
C THR A 146 15.73 -12.16 -0.83
N PHE A 147 15.14 -12.46 0.33
CA PHE A 147 15.16 -11.59 1.50
C PHE A 147 15.39 -12.43 2.76
N ILE A 148 16.45 -12.15 3.48
CA ILE A 148 16.79 -12.82 4.73
C ILE A 148 16.68 -11.81 5.88
N PRO A 149 15.89 -12.10 6.93
CA PRO A 149 15.78 -11.21 8.08
C PRO A 149 17.09 -11.20 8.88
N GLY A 150 17.50 -10.03 9.33
CA GLY A 150 18.65 -9.82 10.21
C GLY A 150 18.23 -9.32 11.60
N GLU A 151 19.11 -8.52 12.20
CA GLU A 151 18.92 -7.94 13.53
C GLU A 151 17.77 -6.93 13.59
N PRO A 152 17.21 -6.67 14.79
CA PRO A 152 16.25 -5.59 15.02
C PRO A 152 16.74 -4.23 14.51
N ASP A 153 15.90 -3.55 13.75
CA ASP A 153 16.18 -2.23 13.18
C ASP A 153 14.91 -1.37 13.23
N GLN A 154 14.84 -0.47 14.22
CA GLN A 154 13.67 0.37 14.43
C GLN A 154 13.45 1.39 13.31
N THR A 155 14.49 1.72 12.53
CA THR A 155 14.37 2.66 11.40
C THR A 155 13.52 2.08 10.27
N ARG A 156 13.32 0.76 10.26
CA ARG A 156 12.54 0.02 9.27
C ARG A 156 11.08 -0.18 9.67
N LYS A 157 10.60 0.57 10.66
CA LYS A 157 9.18 0.69 11.01
C LYS A 157 8.50 1.72 10.11
N PHE A 158 8.39 1.40 8.83
CA PHE A 158 8.02 2.37 7.78
C PHE A 158 6.61 2.93 7.96
N LEU A 159 5.64 2.09 8.31
CA LEU A 159 4.26 2.53 8.51
C LEU A 159 4.14 3.49 9.70
N LEU A 160 4.80 3.20 10.82
CA LEU A 160 4.82 4.11 11.99
C LEU A 160 5.47 5.44 11.63
N THR A 161 6.57 5.42 10.87
CA THR A 161 7.25 6.64 10.42
C THR A 161 6.35 7.48 9.50
N GLN A 162 5.63 6.85 8.56
CA GLN A 162 4.66 7.52 7.71
C GLN A 162 3.46 8.08 8.49
N GLU A 163 2.93 7.33 9.47
CA GLU A 163 1.83 7.77 10.33
C GLU A 163 2.24 8.98 11.19
N MET A 164 3.45 8.95 11.78
CA MET A 164 4.00 10.07 12.54
C MET A 164 4.22 11.31 11.67
N GLY A 165 4.86 11.17 10.50
CA GLY A 165 5.04 12.27 9.55
C GLY A 165 3.72 12.82 9.00
N SER A 166 2.71 11.95 8.86
CA SER A 166 1.36 12.36 8.48
C SER A 166 0.67 13.15 9.58
N GLY A 167 0.92 12.85 10.86
CA GLY A 167 0.44 13.62 12.01
C GLY A 167 0.96 15.06 11.98
N GLU A 168 2.28 15.24 11.84
CA GLU A 168 2.88 16.58 11.74
C GLU A 168 2.38 17.36 10.52
N LYS A 169 2.21 16.67 9.37
CA LYS A 169 1.64 17.26 8.16
C LYS A 169 0.18 17.64 8.37
N MET A 170 -0.60 16.81 9.06
CA MET A 170 -2.00 17.08 9.38
C MET A 170 -2.13 18.27 10.32
N ASP A 171 -1.26 18.40 11.31
CA ASP A 171 -1.24 19.55 12.21
C ASP A 171 -0.93 20.86 11.48
N LYS A 172 -0.07 20.82 10.46
CA LYS A 172 0.14 21.97 9.57
C LYS A 172 -1.12 22.28 8.74
N ILE A 173 -1.74 21.27 8.13
CA ILE A 173 -2.97 21.45 7.34
C ILE A 173 -4.10 22.02 8.21
N LYS A 174 -4.27 21.51 9.44
CA LYS A 174 -5.26 22.00 10.41
C LYS A 174 -5.05 23.46 10.81
N LYS A 175 -3.81 23.96 10.75
CA LYS A 175 -3.52 25.39 11.02
C LYS A 175 -3.85 26.30 9.84
N GLU A 176 -3.85 25.77 8.63
CA GLU A 176 -4.05 26.51 7.38
C GLU A 176 -5.42 26.26 6.74
N GLU A 177 -6.28 25.44 7.35
CA GLU A 177 -7.58 25.09 6.80
C GLU A 177 -8.56 26.28 6.80
N SER A 178 -9.40 26.36 5.77
CA SER A 178 -10.45 27.39 5.75
C SER A 178 -11.52 27.10 6.81
N PRO A 179 -12.29 28.12 7.25
CA PRO A 179 -13.39 27.92 8.21
C PRO A 179 -14.38 26.81 7.79
N TYR A 180 -14.61 26.65 6.49
CA TYR A 180 -15.51 25.62 5.96
C TYR A 180 -14.92 24.20 6.03
N VAL A 181 -13.63 24.04 5.76
CA VAL A 181 -12.94 22.75 5.88
C VAL A 181 -12.86 22.33 7.35
N ARG A 182 -12.56 23.30 8.24
CA ARG A 182 -12.58 23.10 9.69
C ARG A 182 -13.95 22.62 10.18
N LEU A 183 -15.02 23.30 9.75
CA LEU A 183 -16.39 22.93 10.09
C LEU A 183 -16.71 21.49 9.67
N ALA A 184 -16.38 21.12 8.44
CA ALA A 184 -16.61 19.77 7.93
C ALA A 184 -15.85 18.72 8.74
N ARG A 185 -14.57 18.99 9.05
CA ARG A 185 -13.73 18.10 9.85
C ARG A 185 -14.26 17.93 11.28
N GLU A 186 -14.46 19.03 12.00
CA GLU A 186 -14.94 19.01 13.40
C GLU A 186 -16.32 18.37 13.50
N THR A 187 -17.18 18.55 12.50
CA THR A 187 -18.50 17.89 12.46
C THR A 187 -18.36 16.37 12.41
N VAL A 188 -17.46 15.84 11.58
CA VAL A 188 -17.22 14.40 11.47
C VAL A 188 -16.52 13.86 12.72
N GLU A 189 -15.45 14.51 13.18
CA GLU A 189 -14.70 14.11 14.38
C GLU A 189 -15.62 14.07 15.61
N ARG A 190 -16.37 15.14 15.89
CA ARG A 190 -17.29 15.23 17.04
C ARG A 190 -18.38 14.15 17.02
N TYR A 191 -18.90 13.84 15.84
CA TYR A 191 -19.93 12.82 15.70
C TYR A 191 -19.36 11.41 15.87
N VAL A 192 -18.18 11.12 15.31
CA VAL A 192 -17.54 9.80 15.44
C VAL A 192 -17.06 9.56 16.87
N ASP A 193 -16.48 10.56 17.52
CA ASP A 193 -15.89 10.41 18.85
C ASP A 193 -16.95 10.44 19.97
N GLU A 194 -18.00 11.26 19.82
CA GLU A 194 -18.96 11.51 20.90
C GLU A 194 -20.41 11.22 20.55
N GLY A 195 -20.73 10.91 19.28
CA GLY A 195 -22.10 10.72 18.82
C GLY A 195 -22.93 12.01 18.79
N LYS A 196 -22.29 13.20 18.87
CA LYS A 196 -22.97 14.49 18.98
C LYS A 196 -22.80 15.32 17.72
N ARG A 197 -23.85 16.06 17.35
CA ARG A 197 -23.76 17.08 16.30
C ARG A 197 -23.00 18.29 16.82
N LEU A 198 -22.16 18.86 15.98
CA LEU A 198 -21.45 20.11 16.27
C LEU A 198 -22.45 21.27 16.27
N SER A 199 -22.42 22.10 17.31
CA SER A 199 -23.13 23.39 17.33
C SER A 199 -22.47 24.37 16.38
N VAL A 200 -23.20 25.37 15.89
CA VAL A 200 -22.66 26.39 14.99
C VAL A 200 -21.43 27.06 15.63
N PRO A 201 -20.22 26.91 15.05
CA PRO A 201 -19.01 27.48 15.62
C PRO A 201 -18.91 28.98 15.39
N GLU A 202 -18.34 29.70 16.36
CA GLU A 202 -18.16 31.17 16.30
C GLU A 202 -17.16 31.62 15.23
N TYR A 203 -16.26 30.74 14.78
CA TYR A 203 -15.25 31.07 13.78
C TYR A 203 -15.79 31.14 12.34
N LEU A 204 -17.06 30.83 12.12
CA LEU A 204 -17.65 30.86 10.78
C LEU A 204 -17.86 32.30 10.31
N PRO A 205 -17.54 32.62 9.04
CA PRO A 205 -17.80 33.93 8.49
C PRO A 205 -19.31 34.17 8.36
N GLU A 206 -19.74 35.43 8.44
CA GLU A 206 -21.17 35.81 8.43
C GLU A 206 -21.89 35.30 7.16
N GLU A 207 -21.20 35.27 6.01
CA GLU A 207 -21.79 34.72 4.78
C GLU A 207 -22.19 33.25 4.90
N ALA A 208 -21.53 32.46 5.75
CA ALA A 208 -21.87 31.05 5.96
C ALA A 208 -23.25 30.89 6.65
N LEU A 209 -23.71 31.92 7.34
CA LEU A 209 -24.99 31.93 8.07
C LEU A 209 -26.11 32.61 7.28
N THR A 210 -25.76 33.53 6.38
CA THR A 210 -26.72 34.41 5.70
C THR A 210 -26.92 34.08 4.23
N ARG A 211 -25.94 33.46 3.56
CA ARG A 211 -25.99 33.14 2.14
C ARG A 211 -26.20 31.64 1.93
N ARG A 212 -27.19 31.28 1.11
CA ARG A 212 -27.35 29.90 0.64
C ARG A 212 -26.41 29.63 -0.53
N ALA A 213 -25.67 28.52 -0.46
CA ALA A 213 -24.81 28.04 -1.53
C ALA A 213 -24.79 26.50 -1.55
N GLY A 214 -24.53 25.92 -2.73
CA GLY A 214 -24.20 24.50 -2.82
C GLY A 214 -22.94 24.19 -2.01
N THR A 215 -22.95 23.06 -1.30
CA THR A 215 -21.82 22.62 -0.48
C THR A 215 -21.51 21.16 -0.80
N PHE A 216 -20.22 20.84 -0.94
CA PHE A 216 -19.77 19.48 -1.20
C PHE A 216 -18.60 19.14 -0.27
N VAL A 217 -18.72 18.04 0.47
CA VAL A 217 -17.71 17.56 1.41
C VAL A 217 -17.19 16.22 0.91
N SER A 218 -15.87 16.08 0.84
CA SER A 218 -15.22 14.82 0.49
C SER A 218 -14.34 14.34 1.62
N LEU A 219 -14.46 13.07 2.00
CA LEU A 219 -13.54 12.38 2.88
C LEU A 219 -12.50 11.65 2.05
N LYS A 220 -11.22 11.89 2.33
CA LYS A 220 -10.10 11.18 1.68
C LYS A 220 -9.27 10.42 2.71
N LYS A 221 -8.84 9.20 2.38
CA LYS A 221 -7.90 8.38 3.17
C LYS A 221 -6.79 7.91 2.24
N PHE A 222 -5.53 8.12 2.61
CA PHE A 222 -4.36 7.81 1.77
C PHE A 222 -4.46 8.40 0.35
N GLY A 223 -4.93 9.65 0.26
CA GLY A 223 -5.16 10.33 -1.03
C GLY A 223 -6.40 9.86 -1.80
N GLN A 224 -7.04 8.75 -1.41
CA GLN A 224 -8.20 8.19 -2.09
C GLN A 224 -9.52 8.74 -1.54
N LEU A 225 -10.48 9.01 -2.43
CA LEU A 225 -11.85 9.36 -2.03
C LEU A 225 -12.53 8.17 -1.33
N ARG A 226 -13.02 8.40 -0.12
CA ARG A 226 -13.75 7.40 0.69
C ARG A 226 -15.24 7.67 0.76
N GLY A 227 -15.64 8.91 0.53
CA GLY A 227 -17.02 9.31 0.51
C GLY A 227 -17.13 10.77 0.14
N CYS A 228 -18.27 11.12 -0.42
CA CYS A 228 -18.63 12.49 -0.68
C CYS A 228 -20.12 12.70 -0.46
N ILE A 229 -20.49 13.88 0.02
CA ILE A 229 -21.87 14.28 0.20
C ILE A 229 -22.01 15.77 -0.07
N GLY A 230 -23.12 16.16 -0.69
CA GLY A 230 -23.36 17.56 -0.98
C GLY A 230 -24.41 17.82 -2.04
N THR A 231 -24.56 19.09 -2.37
CA THR A 231 -25.44 19.62 -3.40
C THR A 231 -24.73 20.73 -4.17
N ILE A 232 -25.02 20.83 -5.47
CA ILE A 232 -24.54 21.92 -6.33
C ILE A 232 -25.47 23.14 -6.31
N SER A 233 -26.69 22.99 -5.81
CA SER A 233 -27.67 24.07 -5.67
C SER A 233 -27.96 24.39 -4.19
N PRO A 234 -28.27 25.66 -3.87
CA PRO A 234 -28.66 26.08 -2.52
C PRO A 234 -30.02 25.56 -2.05
#